data_AF-A0A3E4LNV5-F1
#
_entry.id   AF-A0A3E4LNV5-F1
#
_cell.length_a   1.000
_cell.length_b   1.000
_cell.length_c   1.000
_cell.angle_alpha   90.00
_cell.angle_beta   90.00
_cell.angle_gamma   90.00
#
_symmetry.space_group_name_H-M   'P 1'
#
loop_
_entity.id
_entity.type
_entity.pdbx_description
1 polymer ?
#
loop_
_entity_poly.entity_id
_entity_poly.type
_entity_poly.pdbx_seq_one_letter_code
_entity_poly.pdbx_strand_id
1 'polypeptide(L)'
;MSEELLGVIITSGVTSIISVIGFIVTYKSMKRNFKEELEKEKTSIHIEKMSSIPYEILKLMDNIMQTGGKGDFLNDFTSLMDTIYAYGSKEAIKIAATMQKENYTLRNTVSFNKYRAISMYILLATQIKNDVTGIRVSPELWLEMKITDYANNKDEFKKANNDIVRELKLENSFCI
;
A
#
# COMPACT_ATOMS: atom_id res chain seq x y z
N MET A 1 -63.64 30.71 17.13
CA MET A 1 -62.44 30.54 16.29
C MET A 1 -62.94 30.29 14.88
N SER A 2 -62.58 31.10 13.88
CA SER A 2 -63.08 30.91 12.50
C SER A 2 -62.46 29.68 11.86
N GLU A 3 -63.18 29.00 10.97
CA GLU A 3 -62.66 27.85 10.21
C GLU A 3 -61.40 28.19 9.42
N GLU A 4 -61.28 29.44 8.97
CA GLU A 4 -60.07 30.02 8.37
C GLU A 4 -58.85 29.93 9.28
N LEU A 5 -58.98 30.31 10.56
CA LEU A 5 -57.87 30.29 11.51
C LEU A 5 -57.38 28.86 11.77
N LEU A 6 -58.32 27.90 11.83
CA LEU A 6 -58.01 26.48 12.01
C LEU A 6 -57.24 25.91 10.81
N GLY A 7 -57.65 26.27 9.58
CA GLY A 7 -56.97 25.86 8.34
C GLY A 7 -55.53 26.39 8.24
N VAL A 8 -55.29 27.63 8.68
CA VAL A 8 -53.94 28.25 8.72
C VAL A 8 -53.03 27.56 9.74
N ILE A 9 -53.55 27.17 10.91
CA ILE A 9 -52.78 26.46 11.94
C ILE A 9 -52.38 25.06 11.46
N ILE A 10 -53.30 24.32 10.83
CA ILE A 10 -53.02 22.97 10.33
C ILE A 10 -51.97 23.02 9.20
N THR A 11 -52.12 23.93 8.24
CA THR A 11 -51.17 24.05 7.10
C THR A 11 -49.78 24.49 7.55
N SER A 12 -49.68 25.46 8.46
CA SER A 12 -48.39 25.89 9.03
C SER A 12 -47.71 24.80 9.87
N GLY A 13 -48.49 24.02 10.64
CA GLY A 13 -47.99 22.87 11.40
C GLY A 13 -47.42 21.77 10.49
N VAL A 14 -48.15 21.39 9.44
CA VAL A 14 -47.69 20.41 8.44
C VAL A 14 -46.43 20.89 7.72
N THR A 15 -46.40 22.15 7.28
CA THR A 15 -45.23 22.74 6.61
C THR A 15 -43.99 22.74 7.52
N SER A 16 -44.18 23.02 8.80
CA SER A 16 -43.09 23.00 9.79
C SER A 16 -42.52 21.59 9.98
N ILE A 17 -43.38 20.57 10.10
CA ILE A 17 -42.96 19.17 10.24
C ILE A 17 -42.19 18.71 9.00
N ILE A 18 -42.70 19.00 7.80
CA ILE A 18 -42.03 18.68 6.52
C ILE A 18 -40.66 19.35 6.47
N SER A 19 -40.56 20.61 6.90
CA SER A 19 -39.29 21.35 6.92
C SER A 19 -38.28 20.74 7.87
N VAL A 20 -38.71 20.35 9.08
CA VAL A 20 -37.85 19.68 10.07
C VAL A 20 -37.35 18.34 9.54
N ILE A 21 -38.23 17.52 8.95
CA ILE A 21 -37.86 16.24 8.35
C ILE A 21 -36.88 16.47 7.19
N GLY A 22 -37.17 17.42 6.30
CA GLY A 22 -36.30 17.78 5.19
C GLY A 22 -34.91 18.20 5.65
N PHE A 23 -34.84 18.99 6.73
CA PHE A 23 -33.57 19.40 7.32
C PHE A 23 -32.79 18.20 7.90
N ILE A 24 -33.46 17.30 8.61
CA ILE A 24 -32.83 16.08 9.18
C ILE A 24 -32.26 15.20 8.05
N VAL A 25 -33.02 14.97 6.98
CA VAL A 25 -32.58 14.18 5.83
C VAL A 25 -31.39 14.85 5.14
N THR A 26 -31.46 16.17 4.93
CA THR A 26 -30.39 16.96 4.31
C THR A 26 -29.12 16.90 5.14
N TYR A 27 -29.21 17.10 6.45
CA TYR A 27 -28.08 17.02 7.37
C TYR A 27 -27.41 15.64 7.34
N LYS A 28 -28.21 14.56 7.39
CA LYS A 28 -27.69 13.18 7.31
C LYS A 28 -27.00 12.90 5.97
N SER A 29 -27.58 13.39 4.87
CA SER A 29 -27.00 13.27 3.54
C SER A 29 -25.66 14.01 3.45
N MET A 30 -25.61 15.26 3.92
CA MET A 30 -24.40 16.08 3.91
C MET A 30 -23.28 15.46 4.75
N LYS A 31 -23.62 14.94 5.95
CA LYS A 31 -22.66 14.25 6.81
C LYS A 31 -22.08 12.99 6.14
N ARG A 32 -22.90 12.24 5.41
CA ARG A 32 -22.43 11.08 4.64
C ARG A 32 -21.52 11.51 3.50
N ASN A 33 -21.92 12.50 2.71
CA ASN A 33 -21.13 12.99 1.58
C ASN A 33 -19.76 13.52 2.04
N PHE A 34 -19.73 14.30 3.12
CA PHE A 34 -18.48 14.78 3.71
C PHE A 34 -17.57 13.62 4.13
N LYS A 35 -18.11 12.57 4.76
CA LYS A 35 -17.34 11.37 5.11
C LYS A 35 -16.78 10.67 3.87
N GLU A 36 -17.58 10.52 2.81
CA GLU A 36 -17.15 9.90 1.56
C GLU A 36 -16.05 10.71 0.85
N GLU A 37 -16.16 12.04 0.84
CA GLU A 37 -15.12 12.94 0.32
C GLU A 37 -13.82 12.81 1.11
N LEU A 38 -13.91 12.78 2.44
CA LEU A 38 -12.74 12.63 3.31
C LEU A 38 -12.03 11.29 3.09
N GLU A 39 -12.78 10.19 2.91
CA GLU A 39 -12.19 8.89 2.59
C GLU A 39 -11.59 8.85 1.17
N LYS A 40 -12.20 9.53 0.19
CA LYS A 40 -11.62 9.69 -1.15
C LYS A 40 -10.31 10.47 -1.10
N GLU A 41 -10.24 11.54 -0.33
CA GLU A 41 -9.05 12.36 -0.20
C GLU A 41 -7.90 11.57 0.44
N LYS A 42 -8.16 10.84 1.53
CA LYS A 42 -7.19 9.92 2.15
C LYS A 42 -6.67 8.89 1.14
N THR A 43 -7.58 8.28 0.39
CA THR A 43 -7.24 7.27 -0.63
C THR A 43 -6.40 7.90 -1.74
N SER A 44 -6.74 9.13 -2.16
CA SER A 44 -5.98 9.87 -3.17
C SER A 44 -4.54 10.15 -2.71
N ILE A 45 -4.35 10.60 -1.47
CA ILE A 45 -3.02 10.86 -0.90
C ILE A 45 -2.21 9.56 -0.83
N HIS A 46 -2.83 8.46 -0.38
CA HIS A 46 -2.19 7.14 -0.36
C HIS A 46 -1.71 6.74 -1.76
N ILE A 47 -2.60 6.81 -2.76
CA ILE A 47 -2.26 6.48 -4.16
C ILE A 47 -1.16 7.40 -4.68
N GLU A 48 -1.26 8.71 -4.47
CA GLU A 48 -0.27 9.68 -4.93
C GLU A 48 1.12 9.34 -4.38
N LYS A 49 1.23 9.21 -3.05
CA LYS A 49 2.51 8.94 -2.38
C LYS A 49 3.08 7.56 -2.66
N MET A 50 2.24 6.57 -2.93
CA MET A 50 2.69 5.20 -3.16
C MET A 50 2.84 4.82 -4.64
N SER A 51 2.33 5.64 -5.57
CA SER A 51 2.31 5.31 -7.01
C SER A 51 3.70 5.13 -7.62
N SER A 52 4.68 5.93 -7.24
CA SER A 52 6.07 5.86 -7.75
C SER A 52 6.94 4.87 -6.97
N ILE A 53 6.55 4.51 -5.76
CA ILE A 53 7.37 3.73 -4.82
C ILE A 53 7.80 2.36 -5.37
N PRO A 54 6.94 1.56 -6.03
CA PRO A 54 7.39 0.32 -6.66
C PRO A 54 8.55 0.54 -7.63
N TYR A 55 8.50 1.59 -8.45
CA TYR A 55 9.55 1.91 -9.40
C TYR A 55 10.84 2.33 -8.69
N GLU A 56 10.73 3.18 -7.67
CA GLU A 56 11.89 3.65 -6.90
C GLU A 56 12.60 2.51 -6.14
N ILE A 57 11.84 1.56 -5.57
CA ILE A 57 12.37 0.35 -4.94
C ILE A 57 13.18 -0.48 -5.94
N LEU A 58 12.61 -0.74 -7.13
CA LEU A 58 13.28 -1.53 -8.16
C LEU A 58 14.51 -0.82 -8.71
N LYS A 59 14.45 0.51 -8.87
CA LYS A 59 15.60 1.33 -9.28
C LYS A 59 16.73 1.29 -8.26
N LEU A 60 16.41 1.39 -6.97
CA LEU A 60 17.39 1.27 -5.90
C LEU A 60 18.08 -0.10 -5.94
N MET A 61 17.31 -1.17 -6.08
CA MET A 61 17.85 -2.53 -6.18
C MET A 61 18.74 -2.69 -7.42
N ASP A 62 18.28 -2.23 -8.60
CA ASP A 62 19.06 -2.29 -9.84
C ASP A 62 20.41 -1.56 -9.68
N ASN A 63 20.42 -0.38 -9.05
CA ASN A 63 21.64 0.37 -8.77
C ASN A 63 22.59 -0.40 -7.83
N ILE A 64 22.07 -0.96 -6.74
CA ILE A 64 22.86 -1.78 -5.80
C ILE A 64 23.48 -2.98 -6.53
N MET A 65 22.71 -3.67 -7.39
CA MET A 65 23.19 -4.81 -8.15
C MET A 65 24.27 -4.43 -9.17
N GLN A 66 24.07 -3.34 -9.92
CA GLN A 66 25.02 -2.89 -10.94
C GLN A 66 26.36 -2.44 -10.36
N THR A 67 26.35 -1.79 -9.18
CA THR A 67 27.59 -1.35 -8.54
C THR A 67 28.21 -2.41 -7.61
N GLY A 68 27.58 -3.58 -7.49
CA GLY A 68 28.00 -4.60 -6.53
C GLY A 68 27.96 -4.09 -5.08
N GLY A 69 26.98 -3.22 -4.76
CA GLY A 69 26.81 -2.60 -3.45
C GLY A 69 27.76 -1.43 -3.17
N LYS A 70 28.58 -1.01 -4.15
CA LYS A 70 29.46 0.16 -4.00
C LYS A 70 28.67 1.44 -4.32
N GLY A 71 28.41 2.25 -3.30
CA GLY A 71 27.69 3.52 -3.46
C GLY A 71 27.05 3.95 -2.15
N ASP A 72 26.68 5.22 -2.05
CA ASP A 72 25.87 5.73 -0.94
C ASP A 72 24.39 5.60 -1.28
N PHE A 73 23.80 4.49 -0.82
CA PHE A 73 22.38 4.17 -1.01
C PHE A 73 21.56 4.39 0.26
N LEU A 74 22.19 4.85 1.34
CA LEU A 74 21.57 4.87 2.66
C LEU A 74 20.42 5.88 2.73
N ASN A 75 20.62 7.05 2.14
CA ASN A 75 19.60 8.12 2.12
C ASN A 75 18.38 7.70 1.29
N ASP A 76 18.61 7.14 0.09
CA ASP A 76 17.53 6.63 -0.77
C ASP A 76 16.76 5.51 -0.09
N PHE A 77 17.47 4.55 0.52
CA PHE A 77 16.85 3.47 1.27
C PHE A 77 16.03 3.99 2.45
N THR A 78 16.58 4.90 3.26
CA THR A 78 15.90 5.46 4.44
C THR A 78 14.66 6.23 4.02
N SER A 79 14.76 7.08 2.99
CA SER A 79 13.62 7.83 2.46
C SER A 79 12.50 6.91 1.96
N LEU A 80 12.85 5.79 1.31
CA LEU A 80 11.87 4.80 0.89
C LEU A 80 11.20 4.11 2.08
N MET A 81 11.98 3.66 3.07
CA MET A 81 11.43 3.00 4.26
C MET A 81 10.49 3.93 5.05
N ASP A 82 10.87 5.20 5.23
CA ASP A 82 10.05 6.20 5.93
C ASP A 82 8.75 6.47 5.18
N THR A 83 8.81 6.59 3.86
CA THR A 83 7.63 6.78 3.01
C THR A 83 6.69 5.57 3.08
N ILE A 84 7.24 4.36 3.00
CA ILE A 84 6.47 3.11 3.11
C ILE A 84 5.86 2.97 4.50
N TYR A 85 6.56 3.37 5.56
CA TYR A 85 6.00 3.36 6.91
C TYR A 85 4.85 4.36 7.07
N ALA A 86 4.97 5.55 6.49
CA ALA A 86 3.96 6.60 6.60
C ALA A 86 2.69 6.32 5.77
N TYR A 87 2.84 5.72 4.58
CA TYR A 87 1.75 5.62 3.61
C TYR A 87 1.46 4.20 3.12
N GLY A 88 2.35 3.23 3.33
CA GLY A 88 2.19 1.87 2.83
C GLY A 88 1.12 1.05 3.55
N SER A 89 0.71 -0.05 2.93
CA SER A 89 -0.15 -1.05 3.58
C SER A 89 0.58 -1.75 4.73
N LYS A 90 -0.18 -2.39 5.61
CA LYS A 90 0.39 -3.21 6.69
C LYS A 90 1.32 -4.29 6.15
N GLU A 91 0.97 -4.91 5.04
CA GLU A 91 1.73 -5.98 4.38
C GLU A 91 3.05 -5.43 3.80
N ALA A 92 3.01 -4.28 3.13
CA ALA A 92 4.23 -3.60 2.67
C ALA A 92 5.15 -3.22 3.84
N ILE A 93 4.59 -2.70 4.93
CA ILE A 93 5.34 -2.33 6.14
C ILE A 93 6.01 -3.56 6.78
N LYS A 94 5.34 -4.72 6.81
CA LYS A 94 5.96 -5.98 7.32
C LYS A 94 7.20 -6.34 6.52
N ILE A 95 7.14 -6.24 5.19
CA ILE A 95 8.27 -6.55 4.31
C ILE A 95 9.40 -5.56 4.57
N ALA A 96 9.12 -4.26 4.54
CA ALA A 96 10.10 -3.19 4.80
C ALA A 96 10.79 -3.34 6.18
N ALA A 97 10.00 -3.56 7.23
CA ALA A 97 10.53 -3.78 8.58
C ALA A 97 11.45 -5.01 8.66
N THR A 98 11.11 -6.08 7.94
CA THR A 98 11.92 -7.29 7.89
C THR A 98 13.24 -7.04 7.15
N MET A 99 13.20 -6.33 6.02
CA MET A 99 14.42 -5.90 5.31
C MET A 99 15.35 -5.10 6.22
N GLN A 100 14.81 -4.15 6.99
CA GLN A 100 15.61 -3.30 7.87
C GLN A 100 16.20 -4.11 9.04
N LYS A 101 15.41 -5.01 9.65
CA LYS A 101 15.87 -5.94 10.69
C LYS A 101 17.00 -6.86 10.20
N GLU A 102 16.87 -7.42 9.01
CA GLU A 102 17.90 -8.27 8.42
C GLU A 102 19.17 -7.47 8.11
N ASN A 103 19.05 -6.26 7.57
CA ASN A 103 20.20 -5.37 7.33
C ASN A 103 20.97 -5.05 8.62
N TYR A 104 20.30 -4.84 9.75
CA TYR A 104 20.99 -4.64 11.04
C TYR A 104 21.69 -5.89 11.54
N THR A 105 21.09 -7.06 11.34
CA THR A 105 21.65 -8.34 11.78
C THR A 105 22.87 -8.74 10.94
N LEU A 106 22.83 -8.46 9.63
CA LEU A 106 23.90 -8.74 8.69
C LEU A 106 25.19 -7.95 8.97
N ARG A 107 25.12 -6.78 9.63
CA ARG A 107 26.32 -6.04 10.09
C ARG A 107 27.19 -6.87 11.05
N ASN A 108 26.61 -7.87 11.71
CA ASN A 108 27.27 -8.68 12.73
C ASN A 108 27.53 -10.14 12.29
N THR A 109 27.29 -10.49 11.02
CA THR A 109 27.41 -11.88 10.53
C THR A 109 28.05 -11.97 9.14
N VAL A 110 28.65 -13.11 8.80
CA VAL A 110 29.40 -13.31 7.55
C VAL A 110 28.51 -13.77 6.37
N SER A 111 27.30 -14.28 6.61
CA SER A 111 26.47 -14.89 5.54
C SER A 111 25.40 -13.93 5.01
N PHE A 112 25.66 -13.35 3.82
CA PHE A 112 24.66 -12.61 3.06
C PHE A 112 23.92 -13.55 2.09
N ASN A 113 22.59 -13.68 2.23
CA ASN A 113 21.76 -14.41 1.28
C ASN A 113 21.19 -13.47 0.20
N LYS A 114 21.87 -13.42 -0.95
CA LYS A 114 21.48 -12.56 -2.08
C LYS A 114 20.07 -12.86 -2.61
N TYR A 115 19.65 -14.13 -2.63
CA TYR A 115 18.35 -14.54 -3.16
C TYR A 115 17.21 -14.00 -2.29
N ARG A 116 17.39 -14.06 -0.96
CA ARG A 116 16.44 -13.49 0.00
C ARG A 116 16.37 -11.97 -0.09
N ALA A 117 17.51 -11.30 -0.16
CA ALA A 117 17.57 -9.85 -0.31
C ALA A 117 16.82 -9.37 -1.57
N ILE A 118 17.14 -9.94 -2.74
CA ILE A 118 16.48 -9.60 -4.01
C ILE A 118 14.98 -9.92 -3.95
N SER A 119 14.60 -11.09 -3.40
CA SER A 119 13.18 -11.47 -3.26
C SER A 119 12.40 -10.47 -2.40
N MET A 120 12.98 -9.96 -1.31
CA MET A 120 12.33 -8.94 -0.48
C MET A 120 12.04 -7.64 -1.25
N TYR A 121 13.00 -7.13 -2.03
CA TYR A 121 12.78 -5.92 -2.84
C TYR A 121 11.67 -6.12 -3.87
N ILE A 122 11.64 -7.28 -4.55
CA ILE A 122 10.62 -7.58 -5.57
C ILE A 122 9.25 -7.77 -4.92
N LEU A 123 9.17 -8.50 -3.80
CA LEU A 123 7.93 -8.67 -3.04
C LEU A 123 7.39 -7.34 -2.55
N LEU A 124 8.24 -6.45 -2.04
CA LEU A 124 7.84 -5.12 -1.58
C LEU A 124 7.25 -4.29 -2.73
N ALA A 125 7.94 -4.23 -3.87
CA ALA A 125 7.45 -3.52 -5.06
C ALA A 125 6.13 -4.11 -5.57
N THR A 126 6.01 -5.45 -5.58
CA THR A 126 4.81 -6.17 -6.02
C THR A 126 3.63 -5.95 -5.09
N GLN A 127 3.85 -6.01 -3.78
CA GLN A 127 2.83 -5.75 -2.76
C GLN A 127 2.29 -4.33 -2.90
N ILE A 128 3.17 -3.33 -2.94
CA ILE A 128 2.76 -1.91 -3.06
C ILE A 128 2.02 -1.67 -4.39
N LYS A 129 2.50 -2.24 -5.49
CA LYS A 129 1.80 -2.15 -6.78
C LYS A 129 0.38 -2.70 -6.68
N ASN A 130 0.21 -3.88 -6.07
CA ASN A 130 -1.10 -4.48 -5.86
C ASN A 130 -1.99 -3.61 -4.95
N ASP A 131 -1.42 -3.03 -3.90
CA ASP A 131 -2.16 -2.17 -2.96
C ASP A 131 -2.69 -0.90 -3.64
N VAL A 132 -1.88 -0.27 -4.50
CA VAL A 132 -2.24 0.98 -5.18
C VAL A 132 -3.15 0.76 -6.39
N THR A 133 -2.88 -0.28 -7.17
CA THR A 133 -3.53 -0.47 -8.50
C THR A 133 -4.57 -1.57 -8.52
N GLY A 134 -4.58 -2.47 -7.52
CA GLY A 134 -5.32 -3.73 -7.56
C GLY A 134 -4.77 -4.74 -8.58
N ILE A 135 -3.73 -4.40 -9.33
CA ILE A 135 -3.14 -5.28 -10.35
C ILE A 135 -2.10 -6.18 -9.69
N ARG A 136 -2.45 -7.45 -9.63
CA ARG A 136 -1.57 -8.50 -9.14
C ARG A 136 -0.60 -8.97 -10.23
N VAL A 137 0.67 -9.07 -9.88
CA VAL A 137 1.73 -9.56 -10.77
C VAL A 137 2.58 -10.56 -9.99
N SER A 138 2.99 -11.64 -10.63
CA SER A 138 3.92 -12.59 -10.01
C SER A 138 5.31 -11.94 -9.84
N PRO A 139 5.95 -12.05 -8.66
CA PRO A 139 7.36 -11.64 -8.47
C PRO A 139 8.31 -12.31 -9.46
N GLU A 140 7.99 -13.52 -9.93
CA GLU A 140 8.80 -14.29 -10.90
C GLU A 140 9.01 -13.54 -12.21
N LEU A 141 8.01 -12.80 -12.67
CA LEU A 141 8.10 -12.06 -13.94
C LEU A 141 9.20 -11.00 -13.92
N TRP A 142 9.45 -10.38 -12.75
CA TRP A 142 10.58 -9.46 -12.63
C TRP A 142 11.91 -10.20 -12.70
N LEU A 143 12.01 -11.36 -12.03
CA LEU A 143 13.22 -12.19 -12.03
C LEU A 143 13.56 -12.65 -13.46
N GLU A 144 12.58 -13.17 -14.20
CA GLU A 144 12.74 -13.58 -15.61
C GLU A 144 13.16 -12.41 -16.50
N MET A 145 12.65 -11.21 -16.23
CA MET A 145 12.97 -10.01 -17.01
C MET A 145 14.38 -9.46 -16.74
N LYS A 146 14.91 -9.63 -15.51
CA LYS A 146 16.09 -8.87 -15.04
C LYS A 146 17.31 -9.72 -14.68
N ILE A 147 17.11 -10.98 -14.30
CA ILE A 147 18.19 -11.88 -13.89
C ILE A 147 18.60 -12.75 -15.07
N THR A 148 19.79 -12.50 -15.61
CA THR A 148 20.29 -13.16 -16.82
C THR A 148 20.47 -14.67 -16.67
N ASP A 149 20.81 -15.13 -15.47
CA ASP A 149 21.01 -16.54 -15.12
C ASP A 149 19.87 -17.11 -14.26
N TYR A 150 18.66 -16.54 -14.38
CA TYR A 150 17.51 -16.95 -13.57
C TYR A 150 17.25 -18.45 -13.63
N ALA A 151 17.29 -19.04 -14.83
CA ALA A 151 17.04 -20.46 -15.04
C ALA A 151 17.94 -21.37 -14.19
N ASN A 152 19.20 -20.97 -13.95
CA ASN A 152 20.17 -21.74 -13.15
C ASN A 152 19.95 -21.58 -11.64
N ASN A 153 19.27 -20.52 -11.22
CA ASN A 153 19.07 -20.16 -9.81
C ASN A 153 17.60 -20.19 -9.38
N LYS A 154 16.71 -20.72 -10.24
CA LYS A 154 15.26 -20.67 -10.07
C LYS A 154 14.82 -21.21 -8.72
N ASP A 155 15.35 -22.36 -8.31
CA ASP A 155 14.97 -23.02 -7.07
C ASP A 155 15.37 -22.23 -5.82
N GLU A 156 16.53 -21.55 -5.85
CA GLU A 156 16.98 -20.70 -4.74
C GLU A 156 16.09 -19.46 -4.57
N PHE A 157 15.74 -18.80 -5.68
CA PHE A 157 14.78 -17.69 -5.66
C PHE A 157 13.40 -18.15 -5.21
N LYS A 158 12.92 -19.28 -5.74
CA LYS A 158 11.63 -19.86 -5.37
C LYS A 158 11.56 -20.16 -3.88
N LYS A 159 12.59 -20.81 -3.35
CA LYS A 159 12.70 -21.11 -1.92
C LYS A 159 12.68 -19.82 -1.10
N ALA A 160 13.57 -18.87 -1.42
CA ALA A 160 13.69 -17.62 -0.68
C ALA A 160 12.40 -16.79 -0.70
N ASN A 161 11.79 -16.60 -1.87
CA ASN A 161 10.53 -15.88 -2.03
C ASN A 161 9.40 -16.52 -1.21
N ASN A 162 9.23 -17.84 -1.37
CA ASN A 162 8.12 -18.53 -0.72
C ASN A 162 8.30 -18.64 0.79
N ASP A 163 9.53 -18.72 1.28
CA ASP A 163 9.83 -18.63 2.71
C ASP A 163 9.40 -17.27 3.26
N ILE A 164 9.76 -16.17 2.60
CA ILE A 164 9.32 -14.82 3.00
C ILE A 164 7.79 -14.71 3.01
N VAL A 165 7.12 -15.15 1.95
CA VAL A 165 5.65 -15.10 1.85
C VAL A 165 4.99 -15.84 3.01
N ARG A 166 5.50 -17.02 3.37
CA ARG A 166 5.01 -17.82 4.50
C ARG A 166 5.31 -17.17 5.85
N GLU A 167 6.55 -16.74 6.07
CA GLU A 167 7.01 -16.12 7.32
C GLU A 167 6.21 -14.87 7.65
N LEU A 168 6.00 -14.00 6.66
CA LEU A 168 5.30 -12.73 6.81
C LEU A 168 3.77 -12.86 6.66
N LYS A 169 3.27 -14.07 6.33
CA LYS A 169 1.87 -14.38 6.07
C LYS A 169 1.28 -13.45 5.01
N LEU A 170 2.01 -13.26 3.91
CA LEU A 170 1.53 -12.53 2.74
C LEU A 170 0.55 -13.40 1.94
N GLU A 171 -0.09 -12.82 0.93
CA GLU A 171 -0.97 -13.58 0.06
C GLU A 171 -0.22 -14.68 -0.71
N ASN A 172 -0.75 -15.91 -0.69
CA ASN A 172 -0.14 -17.07 -1.36
C ASN A 172 0.05 -16.88 -2.87
N SER A 173 -0.69 -15.96 -3.49
CA SER A 173 -0.51 -15.62 -4.90
C SER A 173 0.81 -14.91 -5.22
N PHE A 174 1.57 -14.50 -4.20
CA PHE A 174 2.94 -14.01 -4.35
C PHE A 174 4.00 -15.11 -4.25
N CYS A 175 3.60 -16.37 -3.97
CA CYS A 175 4.50 -17.51 -4.13
C CYS A 175 4.82 -17.76 -5.61
N ILE A 176 6.02 -18.26 -5.88
CA ILE A 176 6.54 -18.64 -7.21
C ILE A 176 7.03 -20.08 -7.23
#